data_AF-A0A830GNI4-F1
#
_entry.id   AF-A0A830GNI4-F1
#
_cell.length_a   1.000
_cell.length_b   1.000
_cell.length_c   1.000
_cell.angle_alpha   90.00
_cell.angle_beta   90.00
_cell.angle_gamma   90.00
#
_symmetry.space_group_name_H-M   'P 1'
#
loop_
_entity.id
_entity.type
_entity.pdbx_description
1 polymer ?
#
loop_
_entity_poly.entity_id
_entity_poly.type
_entity_poly.pdbx_seq_one_letter_code
_entity_poly.pdbx_strand_id
1 'polypeptide(L)'
;MTEGRVVTLVATYIVVAVLLVGGTALLGLVVGGTVGTPDGVGIEGQSPAQFQPDRVNPDVDPETGRIAVERGDARILVDADHGNQFERSDLEPAVEAAFRAGHTVTFSDDVDSDQPYNRTLAGRSGLLVVQPTEGFSAGERAVIRNFTAAGGHVVVLAEPTQSRVSTGLFGGGATTVSFGANNLTESYGVRIGAEPLFNVDDTATDNNFKSIYSSPRGDDPLTDGAETVTFDAGGYVAVRRTSDAEVVYQSVPGTRTLDSRRAGQYPTVARTENLVFVADTTLLERSEVYDADNEAFVGNLLSFLAAGDAPEHLPGPPVTDGESDEDDEPTNETATPTNETPTPST
;
A
#
# COMPACT_ATOMS: atom_id res chain seq x y z
N MET A 1 -54.59 -1.82 -44.37
CA MET A 1 -54.61 -0.78 -43.32
C MET A 1 -53.20 -0.58 -42.78
N THR A 2 -52.25 -0.13 -43.61
CA THR A 2 -50.82 -0.10 -43.24
C THR A 2 -50.11 1.16 -43.72
N GLU A 3 -50.63 1.84 -44.74
CA GLU A 3 -49.99 3.05 -45.29
C GLU A 3 -50.25 4.30 -44.44
N GLY A 4 -51.41 4.43 -43.79
CA GLY A 4 -51.74 5.63 -42.99
C GLY A 4 -50.90 5.81 -41.71
N ARG A 5 -50.52 4.71 -41.04
CA ARG A 5 -49.73 4.77 -39.79
C ARG A 5 -48.26 5.10 -40.03
N VAL A 6 -47.69 4.62 -41.13
CA VAL A 6 -46.29 4.87 -41.48
C VAL A 6 -46.11 6.33 -41.94
N VAL A 7 -47.05 6.86 -42.73
CA VAL A 7 -47.03 8.27 -43.13
C VAL A 7 -47.18 9.20 -41.92
N THR A 8 -48.02 8.83 -40.95
CA THR A 8 -48.19 9.63 -39.72
C THR A 8 -46.93 9.62 -38.83
N LEU A 9 -46.24 8.48 -38.72
CA LEU A 9 -45.00 8.38 -37.95
C LEU A 9 -43.83 9.15 -38.59
N VAL A 10 -43.70 9.08 -39.91
CA VAL A 10 -42.66 9.81 -40.65
C VAL A 10 -42.91 11.32 -40.60
N ALA A 11 -44.17 11.76 -40.76
CA ALA A 11 -44.51 13.18 -40.63
C ALA A 11 -44.25 13.70 -39.21
N THR A 12 -44.56 12.92 -38.18
CA THR A 12 -44.29 13.28 -36.77
C THR A 12 -42.78 13.38 -36.50
N TYR A 13 -41.99 12.44 -37.02
CA TYR A 13 -40.53 12.48 -36.89
C TYR A 13 -39.91 13.71 -37.57
N ILE A 14 -40.39 14.06 -38.77
CA ILE A 14 -39.91 15.26 -39.49
C ILE A 14 -40.26 16.53 -38.72
N VAL A 15 -41.47 16.63 -38.15
CA VAL A 15 -41.86 17.80 -37.35
C VAL A 15 -41.01 17.93 -36.08
N VAL A 16 -40.74 16.83 -35.39
CA VAL A 16 -39.87 16.83 -34.20
C VAL A 16 -38.42 17.16 -34.56
N ALA A 17 -37.90 16.63 -35.67
CA ALA A 17 -36.57 16.95 -36.16
C ALA A 17 -36.45 18.44 -36.55
N VAL A 18 -37.46 19.00 -37.22
CA VAL A 18 -37.50 20.43 -37.57
C VAL A 18 -37.64 21.31 -36.32
N LEU A 19 -38.35 20.86 -35.28
CA LEU A 19 -38.43 21.59 -34.01
C LEU A 19 -37.11 21.55 -33.22
N LEU A 20 -36.39 20.42 -33.23
CA LEU A 20 -35.08 20.30 -32.59
C LEU A 20 -34.00 21.11 -33.32
N VAL A 21 -34.03 21.14 -34.65
CA VAL A 21 -33.09 21.92 -35.47
C VAL A 21 -33.48 23.40 -35.54
N GLY A 22 -34.78 23.72 -35.50
CA GLY A 22 -35.29 25.10 -35.48
C GLY A 22 -35.19 25.77 -34.11
N GLY A 23 -35.30 24.99 -33.02
CA GLY A 23 -35.18 25.48 -31.64
C GLY A 23 -33.78 25.98 -31.30
N THR A 24 -32.73 25.38 -31.89
CA THR A 24 -31.35 25.85 -31.74
C THR A 24 -31.05 27.11 -32.57
N ALA A 25 -31.77 27.33 -33.67
CA ALA A 25 -31.59 28.52 -34.52
C ALA A 25 -32.20 29.80 -33.93
N LEU A 26 -33.27 29.71 -33.13
CA LEU A 26 -33.94 30.89 -32.57
C LEU A 26 -33.23 31.49 -31.36
N LEU A 27 -32.38 30.73 -30.66
CA LEU A 27 -31.53 31.29 -29.59
C LEU A 27 -30.41 32.18 -30.13
N GLY A 28 -30.03 32.03 -31.41
CA GLY A 28 -29.04 32.89 -32.07
C GLY A 28 -29.56 34.26 -32.53
N LEU A 29 -30.88 34.49 -32.51
CA LEU A 29 -31.48 35.70 -33.10
C LEU A 29 -31.96 36.73 -32.06
N VAL A 30 -32.01 36.36 -30.77
CA VAL A 30 -32.39 37.28 -29.68
C VAL A 30 -31.17 38.01 -29.08
N VAL A 31 -29.95 37.54 -29.35
CA VAL A 31 -28.71 38.22 -28.98
C VAL A 31 -28.12 38.85 -30.24
N GLY A 32 -28.46 40.11 -30.48
CA GLY A 32 -27.92 40.89 -31.60
C GLY A 32 -26.39 40.99 -31.51
N GLY A 33 -25.70 40.21 -32.35
CA GLY A 33 -24.26 40.26 -32.54
C GLY A 33 -23.93 39.80 -33.94
N THR A 34 -23.38 40.70 -34.75
CA THR A 34 -22.83 40.42 -36.08
C THR A 34 -21.77 39.32 -36.00
N VAL A 35 -22.08 38.13 -36.50
CA VAL A 35 -21.11 37.03 -36.61
C VAL A 35 -20.21 37.32 -37.80
N GLY A 36 -19.09 38.00 -37.54
CA GLY A 36 -17.94 38.01 -38.44
C GLY A 36 -17.38 36.59 -38.58
N THR A 37 -16.86 36.26 -39.75
CA THR A 37 -16.11 35.03 -40.00
C THR A 37 -15.00 34.91 -38.95
N PRO A 38 -14.78 33.75 -38.29
CA PRO A 38 -13.74 33.61 -37.28
C PRO A 38 -12.38 33.85 -37.94
N ASP A 39 -11.73 34.95 -37.59
CA ASP A 39 -10.43 35.37 -38.10
C ASP A 39 -9.27 34.82 -37.24
N GLY A 40 -9.57 33.95 -36.27
CA GLY A 40 -8.58 33.28 -35.43
C GLY A 40 -7.86 34.22 -34.46
N VAL A 41 -8.32 35.46 -34.31
CA VAL A 41 -7.84 36.36 -33.26
C VAL A 41 -8.53 35.96 -31.96
N GLY A 42 -7.77 35.40 -31.02
CA GLY A 42 -8.28 34.97 -29.72
C GLY A 42 -9.07 36.09 -29.05
N ILE A 43 -10.36 35.85 -28.75
CA ILE A 43 -11.14 36.77 -27.93
C ILE A 43 -10.71 36.55 -26.48
N GLU A 44 -9.93 37.50 -25.96
CA GLU A 44 -9.59 37.56 -24.54
C GLU A 44 -10.87 37.57 -23.70
N GLY A 45 -10.97 36.63 -22.74
CA GLY A 45 -11.93 36.70 -21.63
C GLY A 45 -13.17 35.82 -21.68
N GLN A 46 -13.32 34.86 -22.60
CA GLN A 46 -14.49 33.95 -22.62
C GLN A 46 -14.35 32.66 -21.81
N SER A 47 -13.14 32.25 -21.42
CA SER A 47 -12.98 31.16 -20.45
C SER A 47 -13.07 31.74 -19.04
N PRO A 48 -14.03 31.29 -18.20
CA PRO A 48 -13.96 31.54 -16.76
C PRO A 48 -12.55 31.27 -16.25
N ALA A 49 -12.13 32.01 -15.23
CA ALA A 49 -10.76 31.98 -14.68
C ALA A 49 -10.20 30.56 -14.48
N GLN A 50 -11.06 29.59 -14.14
CA GLN A 50 -10.76 28.18 -13.91
C GLN A 50 -10.58 27.31 -15.18
N PHE A 51 -10.90 27.82 -16.37
CA PHE A 51 -10.76 27.12 -17.66
C PHE A 51 -9.72 27.80 -18.56
N GLN A 52 -8.93 28.72 -18.00
CA GLN A 52 -7.76 29.29 -18.68
C GLN A 52 -6.66 28.22 -18.67
N PRO A 53 -6.03 27.88 -19.81
CA PRO A 53 -5.03 26.80 -19.88
C PRO A 53 -3.89 26.97 -18.87
N ASP A 54 -3.49 28.21 -18.58
CA ASP A 54 -2.46 28.53 -17.58
C ASP A 54 -2.90 28.27 -16.12
N ARG A 55 -4.17 27.95 -15.88
CA ARG A 55 -4.73 27.57 -14.56
C ARG A 55 -5.17 26.11 -14.48
N VAL A 56 -5.14 25.37 -15.59
CA VAL A 56 -5.44 23.93 -15.64
C VAL A 56 -4.18 23.09 -15.45
N ASN A 57 -3.01 23.69 -15.66
CA ASN A 57 -1.74 23.14 -15.22
C ASN A 57 -1.46 23.71 -13.83
N PRO A 58 -1.72 22.98 -12.73
CA PRO A 58 -1.09 23.35 -11.46
C PRO A 58 0.42 23.47 -11.69
N ASP A 59 1.08 24.35 -10.94
CA ASP A 59 2.54 24.27 -10.85
C ASP A 59 2.85 22.83 -10.43
N VAL A 60 3.52 22.07 -11.30
CA VAL A 60 3.92 20.71 -10.95
C VAL A 60 4.91 20.87 -9.82
N ASP A 61 4.60 20.32 -8.65
CA ASP A 61 5.55 20.30 -7.56
C ASP A 61 6.85 19.68 -8.10
N PRO A 62 8.00 20.35 -7.88
CA PRO A 62 9.24 19.86 -8.47
C PRO A 62 9.55 18.49 -7.85
N GLU A 63 9.41 17.42 -8.64
CA GLU A 63 9.91 16.04 -8.38
C GLU A 63 11.47 16.01 -8.36
N THR A 64 12.08 17.00 -7.72
CA THR A 64 13.53 17.21 -7.62
C THR A 64 14.09 16.72 -6.29
N GLY A 65 13.22 16.19 -5.43
CA GLY A 65 13.61 15.46 -4.23
C GLY A 65 14.62 14.38 -4.58
N ARG A 66 15.53 14.10 -3.64
CA ARG A 66 16.49 13.01 -3.78
C ARG A 66 16.40 12.15 -2.54
N ILE A 67 16.12 10.87 -2.75
CA ILE A 67 16.27 9.85 -1.73
C ILE A 67 17.76 9.76 -1.34
N ALA A 68 18.10 10.32 -0.19
CA ALA A 68 19.46 10.32 0.35
C ALA A 68 19.63 9.09 1.25
N VAL A 69 20.68 8.30 0.97
CA VAL A 69 21.02 7.11 1.74
C VAL A 69 22.46 7.24 2.21
N GLU A 70 22.74 6.83 3.44
CA GLU A 70 24.12 6.75 3.95
C GLU A 70 24.98 5.87 3.03
N ARG A 71 26.26 6.22 2.84
CA ARG A 71 27.13 5.45 1.93
C ARG A 71 27.68 4.21 2.61
N GLY A 72 27.80 3.12 1.86
CA GLY A 72 28.45 1.90 2.31
C GLY A 72 28.33 0.75 1.30
N ASP A 73 28.43 -0.47 1.78
CA ASP A 73 28.40 -1.71 0.99
C ASP A 73 27.42 -2.77 1.55
N ALA A 74 26.49 -2.33 2.41
CA ALA A 74 25.42 -3.15 2.97
C ALA A 74 24.66 -3.97 1.92
N ARG A 75 24.24 -5.17 2.32
CA ARG A 75 23.45 -6.10 1.51
C ARG A 75 22.03 -6.18 2.05
N ILE A 76 21.06 -5.76 1.25
CA ILE A 76 19.64 -5.69 1.62
C ILE A 76 18.88 -6.78 0.85
N LEU A 77 18.10 -7.61 1.55
CA LEU A 77 17.12 -8.51 0.94
C LEU A 77 15.78 -7.81 0.85
N VAL A 78 15.12 -7.90 -0.31
CA VAL A 78 13.69 -7.61 -0.45
C VAL A 78 12.97 -8.95 -0.50
N ASP A 79 12.02 -9.15 0.41
CA ASP A 79 11.12 -10.29 0.40
C ASP A 79 10.18 -10.23 -0.81
N ALA A 80 10.14 -11.32 -1.58
CA ALA A 80 9.31 -11.50 -2.76
C ALA A 80 8.62 -12.90 -2.77
N ASP A 81 8.79 -13.69 -1.72
CA ASP A 81 8.31 -15.08 -1.66
C ASP A 81 6.95 -15.25 -0.95
N HIS A 82 6.38 -14.18 -0.38
CA HIS A 82 5.20 -14.24 0.50
C HIS A 82 3.96 -13.58 -0.12
N GLY A 83 3.82 -13.67 -1.45
CA GLY A 83 2.72 -13.04 -2.19
C GLY A 83 2.75 -11.52 -2.08
N ASN A 84 3.93 -10.93 -2.00
CA ASN A 84 4.15 -9.50 -1.80
C ASN A 84 3.45 -8.67 -2.89
N GLN A 85 2.80 -7.58 -2.47
CA GLN A 85 1.99 -6.74 -3.36
C GLN A 85 2.79 -5.54 -3.84
N PHE A 86 3.83 -5.79 -4.64
CA PHE A 86 4.56 -4.74 -5.35
C PHE A 86 5.03 -5.25 -6.72
N GLU A 87 5.22 -4.33 -7.65
CA GLU A 87 6.02 -4.55 -8.84
C GLU A 87 7.45 -4.03 -8.60
N ARG A 88 8.45 -4.65 -9.22
CA ARG A 88 9.86 -4.22 -9.03
C ARG A 88 10.09 -2.77 -9.47
N SER A 89 9.28 -2.26 -10.40
CA SER A 89 9.27 -0.85 -10.81
C SER A 89 8.87 0.10 -9.69
N ASP A 90 8.02 -0.35 -8.77
CA ASP A 90 7.58 0.46 -7.63
C ASP A 90 8.78 0.75 -6.73
N LEU A 91 9.68 -0.23 -6.57
CA LEU A 91 10.89 -0.07 -5.76
C LEU A 91 12.07 0.57 -6.50
N GLU A 92 11.95 0.87 -7.79
CA GLU A 92 13.06 1.38 -8.61
C GLU A 92 13.72 2.64 -8.02
N PRO A 93 12.98 3.66 -7.53
CA PRO A 93 13.60 4.84 -6.92
C PRO A 93 14.46 4.48 -5.69
N ALA A 94 13.93 3.61 -4.82
CA ALA A 94 14.62 3.17 -3.61
C ALA A 94 15.85 2.30 -3.93
N VAL A 95 15.73 1.38 -4.89
CA VAL A 95 16.83 0.53 -5.37
C VAL A 95 17.93 1.37 -6.02
N GLU A 96 17.58 2.36 -6.85
CA GLU A 96 18.56 3.26 -7.46
C GLU A 96 19.26 4.11 -6.39
N ALA A 97 18.54 4.59 -5.37
CA ALA A 97 19.13 5.33 -4.25
C ALA A 97 20.14 4.48 -3.46
N ALA A 98 19.77 3.24 -3.11
CA ALA A 98 20.66 2.29 -2.43
C ALA A 98 21.91 1.98 -3.29
N PHE A 99 21.73 1.74 -4.59
CA PHE A 99 22.83 1.49 -5.52
C PHE A 99 23.79 2.70 -5.62
N ARG A 100 23.24 3.92 -5.74
CA ARG A 100 24.04 5.17 -5.78
C ARG A 100 24.82 5.40 -4.48
N ALA A 101 24.35 4.88 -3.36
CA ALA A 101 25.04 4.92 -2.08
C ALA A 101 26.10 3.80 -1.90
N GLY A 102 26.13 2.82 -2.80
CA GLY A 102 27.10 1.71 -2.83
C GLY A 102 26.56 0.38 -2.30
N HIS A 103 25.30 0.34 -1.87
CA HIS A 103 24.66 -0.86 -1.34
C HIS A 103 24.19 -1.81 -2.45
N THR A 104 23.96 -3.07 -2.09
CA THR A 104 23.39 -4.08 -2.98
C THR A 104 22.00 -4.47 -2.50
N VAL A 105 21.02 -4.42 -3.40
CA VAL A 105 19.67 -4.92 -3.17
C VAL A 105 19.47 -6.20 -3.98
N THR A 106 18.89 -7.22 -3.37
CA THR A 106 18.54 -8.49 -4.03
C THR A 106 17.15 -8.90 -3.59
N PHE A 107 16.36 -9.46 -4.51
CA PHE A 107 15.03 -9.98 -4.21
C PHE A 107 15.13 -11.46 -3.87
N SER A 108 14.26 -11.96 -2.99
CA SER A 108 14.36 -13.34 -2.51
C SER A 108 14.03 -14.37 -3.58
N ASP A 109 13.19 -14.03 -4.56
CA ASP A 109 12.89 -14.81 -5.76
C ASP A 109 14.06 -14.87 -6.77
N ASP A 110 15.08 -14.02 -6.61
CA ASP A 110 16.36 -14.11 -7.36
C ASP A 110 17.36 -15.07 -6.69
N VAL A 111 17.06 -15.54 -5.46
CA VAL A 111 17.90 -16.47 -4.69
C VAL A 111 17.43 -17.90 -4.93
N ASP A 112 18.33 -18.86 -4.74
CA ASP A 112 17.99 -20.29 -4.81
C ASP A 112 16.88 -20.64 -3.81
N SER A 113 15.69 -21.00 -4.31
CA SER A 113 14.52 -21.33 -3.49
C SER A 113 14.72 -22.56 -2.60
N ASP A 114 15.67 -23.43 -2.93
CA ASP A 114 16.01 -24.59 -2.11
C ASP A 114 16.94 -24.20 -0.93
N GLN A 115 17.46 -22.97 -0.92
CA GLN A 115 18.32 -22.48 0.15
C GLN A 115 17.49 -22.22 1.42
N PRO A 116 17.89 -22.77 2.59
CA PRO A 116 17.17 -22.50 3.82
C PRO A 116 17.29 -21.02 4.21
N TYR A 117 16.20 -20.45 4.71
CA TYR A 117 16.06 -19.01 4.95
C TYR A 117 17.17 -18.38 5.83
N ASN A 118 17.75 -19.15 6.77
CA ASN A 118 18.87 -18.67 7.58
C ASN A 118 20.16 -18.45 6.78
N ARG A 119 20.35 -19.19 5.67
CA ARG A 119 21.44 -18.96 4.72
C ARG A 119 21.12 -17.79 3.80
N THR A 120 19.86 -17.65 3.41
CA THR A 120 19.39 -16.50 2.62
C THR A 120 19.66 -15.18 3.31
N LEU A 121 19.43 -15.09 4.63
CA LEU A 121 19.68 -13.88 5.44
C LEU A 121 21.12 -13.73 5.95
N ALA A 122 21.95 -14.78 5.89
CA ALA A 122 23.32 -14.70 6.38
C ALA A 122 24.15 -13.69 5.58
N GLY A 123 24.89 -12.83 6.29
CA GLY A 123 25.73 -11.77 5.73
C GLY A 123 24.95 -10.56 5.19
N ARG A 124 23.63 -10.51 5.36
CA ARG A 124 22.81 -9.36 4.97
C ARG A 124 22.68 -8.38 6.13
N SER A 125 22.66 -7.09 5.84
CA SER A 125 22.44 -6.02 6.83
C SER A 125 20.97 -5.78 7.09
N GLY A 126 20.15 -5.91 6.05
CA GLY A 126 18.75 -5.52 6.08
C GLY A 126 17.81 -6.50 5.38
N LEU A 127 16.57 -6.58 5.87
CA LEU A 127 15.43 -7.24 5.24
C LEU A 127 14.27 -6.24 5.07
N LEU A 128 13.84 -6.03 3.83
CA LEU A 128 12.67 -5.23 3.47
C LEU A 128 11.51 -6.17 3.12
N VAL A 129 10.40 -6.03 3.83
CA VAL A 129 9.16 -6.81 3.63
C VAL A 129 8.06 -5.84 3.21
N VAL A 130 7.58 -5.94 1.97
CA VAL A 130 6.56 -5.03 1.41
C VAL A 130 5.27 -5.79 1.16
N GLN A 131 4.22 -5.42 1.89
CA GLN A 131 2.85 -5.97 1.80
C GLN A 131 2.76 -7.47 1.44
N PRO A 132 3.34 -8.37 2.25
CA PRO A 132 3.14 -9.82 2.08
C PRO A 132 1.67 -10.17 2.31
N THR A 133 1.08 -10.97 1.43
CA THR A 133 -0.27 -11.52 1.61
C THR A 133 -0.28 -12.88 2.29
N GLU A 134 0.90 -13.49 2.43
CA GLU A 134 1.09 -14.76 3.11
C GLU A 134 1.85 -14.57 4.42
N GLY A 135 1.64 -15.48 5.36
CA GLY A 135 2.32 -15.46 6.65
C GLY A 135 3.65 -16.20 6.59
N PHE A 136 4.63 -15.75 7.36
CA PHE A 136 5.93 -16.44 7.48
C PHE A 136 5.78 -17.71 8.32
N SER A 137 6.41 -18.81 7.90
CA SER A 137 6.44 -20.07 8.65
C SER A 137 7.02 -19.89 10.06
N ALA A 138 6.79 -20.86 10.95
CA ALA A 138 7.39 -20.84 12.29
C ALA A 138 8.93 -20.80 12.23
N GLY A 139 9.52 -21.50 11.26
CA GLY A 139 10.94 -21.54 11.02
C GLY A 139 11.50 -20.20 10.56
N GLU A 140 10.90 -19.58 9.55
CA GLU A 140 11.32 -18.26 9.06
C GLU A 140 11.23 -17.21 10.15
N ARG A 141 10.13 -17.17 10.91
CA ARG A 141 10.00 -16.25 12.04
C ARG A 141 11.07 -16.47 13.11
N ALA A 142 11.51 -17.71 13.33
CA ALA A 142 12.62 -17.98 14.24
C ALA A 142 13.94 -17.44 13.70
N VAL A 143 14.18 -17.59 12.40
CA VAL A 143 15.35 -17.03 11.73
C VAL A 143 15.34 -15.50 11.76
N ILE A 144 14.20 -14.84 11.48
CA ILE A 144 14.09 -13.37 11.54
C ILE A 144 14.35 -12.88 12.97
N ARG A 145 13.84 -13.58 13.98
CA ARG A 145 14.19 -13.26 15.38
C ARG A 145 15.68 -13.36 15.64
N ASN A 146 16.33 -14.45 15.19
CA ASN A 146 17.78 -14.61 15.32
C ASN A 146 18.55 -13.51 14.58
N PHE A 147 18.09 -13.14 13.39
CA PHE A 147 18.66 -12.06 12.57
C PHE A 147 18.61 -10.73 13.32
N THR A 148 17.44 -10.35 13.82
CA THR A 148 17.25 -9.11 14.60
C THR A 148 17.99 -9.13 15.94
N ALA A 149 18.11 -10.30 16.59
CA ALA A 149 18.89 -10.44 17.82
C ALA A 149 20.41 -10.36 17.58
N ALA A 150 20.85 -10.64 16.34
CA ALA A 150 22.23 -10.51 15.91
C ALA A 150 22.56 -9.13 15.31
N GLY A 151 21.64 -8.16 15.43
CA GLY A 151 21.82 -6.78 14.97
C GLY A 151 21.36 -6.50 13.53
N GLY A 152 20.83 -7.49 12.81
CA GLY A 152 20.26 -7.27 11.49
C GLY A 152 18.96 -6.46 11.56
N HIS A 153 18.73 -5.57 10.59
CA HIS A 153 17.58 -4.66 10.61
C HIS A 153 16.45 -5.11 9.68
N VAL A 154 15.20 -4.89 10.08
CA VAL A 154 14.02 -5.28 9.29
C VAL A 154 13.07 -4.09 9.14
N VAL A 155 12.58 -3.85 7.94
CA VAL A 155 11.48 -2.92 7.68
C VAL A 155 10.30 -3.70 7.12
N VAL A 156 9.14 -3.56 7.74
CA VAL A 156 7.88 -4.14 7.28
C VAL A 156 6.94 -3.02 6.90
N LEU A 157 6.59 -2.94 5.62
CA LEU A 157 5.58 -2.02 5.11
C LEU A 157 4.30 -2.81 4.82
N ALA A 158 3.17 -2.27 5.24
CA ALA A 158 1.89 -2.96 5.14
C ALA A 158 0.75 -1.99 4.89
N GLU A 159 -0.16 -2.37 4.01
CA GLU A 159 -1.41 -1.65 3.79
C GLU A 159 -2.56 -2.26 4.62
N PRO A 160 -3.56 -1.44 4.97
CA PRO A 160 -4.83 -1.93 5.51
C PRO A 160 -5.53 -2.87 4.52
N THR A 161 -6.61 -3.53 4.96
CA THR A 161 -7.38 -4.40 4.07
C THR A 161 -8.09 -3.59 2.99
N GLN A 162 -7.89 -3.98 1.73
CA GLN A 162 -8.45 -3.27 0.57
C GLN A 162 -9.25 -4.21 -0.32
N SER A 163 -10.25 -3.65 -1.00
CA SER A 163 -11.01 -4.35 -2.05
C SER A 163 -10.52 -3.89 -3.41
N ARG A 164 -9.91 -4.81 -4.17
CA ARG A 164 -9.51 -4.59 -5.56
C ARG A 164 -10.62 -5.02 -6.49
N VAL A 165 -11.05 -4.13 -7.37
CA VAL A 165 -12.07 -4.41 -8.39
C VAL A 165 -11.34 -4.65 -9.70
N SER A 166 -11.41 -5.87 -10.21
CA SER A 166 -10.96 -6.18 -11.57
C SER A 166 -12.15 -6.06 -12.52
N THR A 167 -11.96 -5.34 -13.63
CA THR A 167 -12.96 -5.25 -14.70
C THR A 167 -12.40 -5.95 -15.93
N GLY A 168 -12.87 -7.16 -16.22
CA GLY A 168 -12.47 -7.95 -17.38
C GLY A 168 -13.52 -7.96 -18.49
N LEU A 169 -13.11 -8.36 -19.70
CA LEU A 169 -13.99 -8.53 -20.87
C LEU A 169 -15.16 -9.50 -20.61
N PHE A 170 -15.02 -10.39 -19.63
CA PHE A 170 -16.00 -11.43 -19.28
C PHE A 170 -16.78 -11.15 -17.98
N GLY A 171 -16.75 -9.91 -17.48
CA GLY A 171 -17.36 -9.50 -16.22
C GLY A 171 -16.32 -9.05 -15.19
N GLY A 172 -16.77 -8.25 -14.22
CA GLY A 172 -15.92 -7.76 -13.13
C GLY A 172 -16.02 -8.61 -11.87
N GLY A 173 -14.94 -8.65 -11.10
CA GLY A 173 -14.86 -9.33 -9.80
C GLY A 173 -14.20 -8.43 -8.76
N ALA A 174 -14.60 -8.56 -7.50
CA ALA A 174 -13.94 -7.91 -6.37
C ALA A 174 -13.13 -8.95 -5.58
N THR A 175 -11.86 -8.66 -5.34
CA THR A 175 -10.97 -9.48 -4.51
C THR A 175 -10.50 -8.66 -3.33
N THR A 176 -10.51 -9.23 -2.14
CA THR A 176 -9.96 -8.59 -0.95
C THR A 176 -8.47 -8.94 -0.83
N VAL A 177 -7.65 -7.91 -0.64
CA VAL A 177 -6.22 -8.05 -0.35
C VAL A 177 -5.99 -7.55 1.08
N SER A 178 -5.30 -8.36 1.87
CA SER A 178 -5.03 -8.09 3.28
C SER A 178 -3.58 -8.44 3.59
N PHE A 179 -2.99 -7.74 4.55
CA PHE A 179 -1.69 -8.08 5.10
C PHE A 179 -1.70 -9.48 5.75
N GLY A 180 -0.84 -10.37 5.25
CA GLY A 180 -0.75 -11.78 5.65
C GLY A 180 0.23 -12.05 6.78
N ALA A 181 1.23 -11.19 6.98
CA ALA A 181 2.31 -11.43 7.93
C ALA A 181 2.02 -10.94 9.37
N ASN A 182 0.75 -10.97 9.80
CA ASN A 182 0.38 -10.65 11.19
C ASN A 182 1.11 -11.55 12.21
N ASN A 183 1.37 -12.80 11.84
CA ASN A 183 2.10 -13.75 12.69
C ASN A 183 3.59 -13.37 12.92
N LEU A 184 4.17 -12.55 12.03
CA LEU A 184 5.49 -11.97 12.15
C LEU A 184 5.43 -10.73 13.06
N THR A 185 4.63 -9.72 12.69
CA THR A 185 4.59 -8.44 13.42
C THR A 185 4.12 -8.61 14.86
N GLU A 186 3.16 -9.51 15.12
CA GLU A 186 2.64 -9.75 16.46
C GLU A 186 3.69 -10.32 17.42
N SER A 187 4.71 -11.01 16.91
CA SER A 187 5.81 -11.51 17.73
C SER A 187 6.68 -10.40 18.31
N TYR A 188 6.61 -9.20 17.72
CA TYR A 188 7.23 -7.96 18.19
C TYR A 188 6.21 -7.03 18.86
N GLY A 189 5.00 -7.52 19.13
CA GLY A 189 3.95 -6.77 19.79
C GLY A 189 3.31 -5.66 18.94
N VAL A 190 3.47 -5.71 17.62
CA VAL A 190 2.86 -4.76 16.68
C VAL A 190 1.82 -5.46 15.80
N ARG A 191 0.70 -4.79 15.55
CA ARG A 191 -0.35 -5.24 14.63
C ARG A 191 -0.62 -4.17 13.59
N ILE A 192 -0.85 -4.57 12.34
CA ILE A 192 -1.31 -3.67 11.30
C ILE A 192 -2.83 -3.51 11.42
N GLY A 193 -3.29 -2.27 11.38
CA GLY A 193 -4.70 -1.92 11.39
C GLY A 193 -5.38 -2.38 10.12
N ALA A 194 -6.59 -2.93 10.24
CA ALA A 194 -7.32 -3.47 9.09
C ALA A 194 -8.02 -2.38 8.26
N GLU A 195 -8.24 -1.19 8.83
CA GLU A 195 -9.00 -0.11 8.19
C GLU A 195 -8.07 0.99 7.66
N PRO A 196 -8.32 1.51 6.45
CA PRO A 196 -7.66 2.73 5.98
C PRO A 196 -7.99 3.93 6.85
N LEU A 197 -7.09 4.90 6.85
CA LEU A 197 -7.31 6.22 7.45
C LEU A 197 -7.83 7.20 6.39
N PHE A 198 -8.51 8.23 6.86
CA PHE A 198 -8.90 9.35 6.03
C PHE A 198 -9.05 10.63 6.87
N ASN A 199 -8.90 11.78 6.22
CA ASN A 199 -9.21 13.08 6.79
C ASN A 199 -9.97 13.92 5.74
N VAL A 200 -10.88 14.78 6.20
CA VAL A 200 -11.72 15.62 5.30
C VAL A 200 -11.34 17.09 5.37
N ASP A 201 -10.34 17.42 6.18
CA ASP A 201 -9.72 18.72 6.20
C ASP A 201 -8.64 18.76 5.12
N ASP A 202 -8.83 19.62 4.11
CA ASP A 202 -7.91 19.74 2.97
C ASP A 202 -6.48 20.13 3.41
N THR A 203 -6.31 20.73 4.59
CA THR A 203 -4.97 21.07 5.14
C THR A 203 -4.27 19.88 5.80
N ALA A 204 -4.97 18.77 5.95
CA ALA A 204 -4.51 17.56 6.62
C ALA A 204 -4.27 16.39 5.65
N THR A 205 -4.37 16.65 4.35
CA THR A 205 -4.28 15.65 3.29
C THR A 205 -3.61 16.18 2.05
N ASP A 206 -2.97 15.29 1.30
CA ASP A 206 -2.41 15.62 0.00
C ASP A 206 -3.45 15.51 -1.13
N ASN A 207 -4.30 16.54 -1.23
CA ASN A 207 -5.29 16.70 -2.31
C ASN A 207 -6.31 15.54 -2.49
N ASN A 208 -6.25 14.52 -1.64
CA ASN A 208 -7.13 13.36 -1.61
C ASN A 208 -7.38 12.98 -0.14
N PHE A 209 -8.65 12.81 0.22
CA PHE A 209 -9.09 12.59 1.60
C PHE A 209 -8.49 11.33 2.26
N LYS A 210 -7.93 10.39 1.48
CA LYS A 210 -7.23 9.20 1.98
C LYS A 210 -5.73 9.39 2.14
N SER A 211 -5.15 10.34 1.41
CA SER A 211 -3.73 10.69 1.41
C SER A 211 -3.43 11.54 2.64
N ILE A 212 -3.39 10.89 3.79
CA ILE A 212 -3.31 11.58 5.08
C ILE A 212 -1.87 12.00 5.40
N TYR A 213 -1.72 13.21 5.94
CA TYR A 213 -0.45 13.62 6.52
C TYR A 213 -0.19 12.95 7.87
N SER A 214 1.09 12.69 8.12
CA SER A 214 1.59 12.12 9.35
C SER A 214 2.86 12.84 9.77
N SER A 215 2.98 13.13 11.07
CA SER A 215 4.08 13.93 11.62
C SER A 215 4.87 13.16 12.69
N PRO A 216 6.16 13.48 12.87
CA PRO A 216 6.99 12.90 13.92
C PRO A 216 6.43 13.10 15.33
N ARG A 217 6.67 12.11 16.20
CA ARG A 217 6.34 12.16 17.64
C ARG A 217 7.46 12.73 18.51
N GLY A 218 8.64 12.93 17.94
CA GLY A 218 9.86 13.39 18.58
C GLY A 218 11.05 13.23 17.64
N ASP A 219 12.24 13.42 18.16
CA ASP A 219 13.48 13.25 17.39
C ASP A 219 13.85 11.77 17.29
N ASP A 220 13.96 11.25 16.08
CA ASP A 220 14.44 9.90 15.75
C ASP A 220 15.20 9.95 14.41
N PRO A 221 16.25 9.15 14.19
CA PRO A 221 16.92 9.08 12.88
C PRO A 221 15.99 8.81 11.69
N LEU A 222 14.86 8.13 11.92
CA LEU A 222 13.83 7.91 10.90
C LEU A 222 13.10 9.20 10.49
N THR A 223 13.18 10.25 11.30
CA THR A 223 12.47 11.53 11.11
C THR A 223 13.38 12.64 10.57
N ASP A 224 14.67 12.37 10.40
CA ASP A 224 15.63 13.36 9.95
C ASP A 224 15.27 13.89 8.56
N GLY A 225 15.00 15.19 8.48
CA GLY A 225 14.60 15.86 7.23
C GLY A 225 13.20 15.52 6.72
N ALA A 226 12.37 14.82 7.51
CA ALA A 226 11.01 14.43 7.15
C ALA A 226 10.00 14.89 8.23
N GLU A 227 9.64 16.17 8.17
CA GLU A 227 8.71 16.80 9.12
C GLU A 227 7.26 16.38 8.85
N THR A 228 6.93 16.07 7.59
CA THR A 228 5.62 15.57 7.18
C THR A 228 5.76 14.51 6.09
N VAL A 229 5.18 13.34 6.33
CA VAL A 229 5.05 12.27 5.33
C VAL A 229 3.59 12.09 4.95
N THR A 230 3.33 11.63 3.74
CA THR A 230 1.98 11.38 3.23
C THR A 230 1.80 9.91 2.85
N PHE A 231 0.61 9.37 3.09
CA PHE A 231 0.26 7.98 2.79
C PHE A 231 -1.05 7.92 2.01
N ASP A 232 -1.02 7.65 0.70
CA ASP A 232 -2.19 7.67 -0.19
C ASP A 232 -3.26 6.63 0.19
N ALA A 233 -2.81 5.48 0.72
CA ALA A 233 -3.67 4.41 1.21
C ALA A 233 -3.33 3.98 2.65
N GLY A 234 -2.82 4.92 3.45
CA GLY A 234 -2.29 4.66 4.78
C GLY A 234 -3.29 4.04 5.76
N GLY A 235 -2.83 3.03 6.49
CA GLY A 235 -3.49 2.46 7.66
C GLY A 235 -2.90 2.99 8.95
N TYR A 236 -2.89 2.14 9.97
CA TYR A 236 -2.28 2.45 11.26
C TYR A 236 -1.59 1.23 11.86
N VAL A 237 -0.66 1.45 12.76
CA VAL A 237 -0.04 0.41 13.59
C VAL A 237 -0.63 0.44 15.01
N ALA A 238 -0.93 -0.74 15.55
CA ALA A 238 -1.36 -0.92 16.93
C ALA A 238 -0.23 -1.56 17.73
N VAL A 239 0.35 -0.78 18.64
CA VAL A 239 1.45 -1.20 19.51
C VAL A 239 0.90 -1.74 20.83
N ARG A 240 1.31 -2.94 21.23
CA ARG A 240 0.94 -3.53 22.52
C ARG A 240 1.63 -2.78 23.66
N ARG A 241 0.92 -2.52 24.76
CA ARG A 241 1.49 -1.82 25.94
C ARG A 241 2.71 -2.50 26.57
N THR A 242 2.89 -3.79 26.30
CA THR A 242 3.99 -4.60 26.86
C THR A 242 5.15 -4.77 25.87
N SER A 243 5.06 -4.22 24.65
CA SER A 243 6.20 -4.22 23.73
C SER A 243 7.14 -3.06 24.05
N ASP A 244 8.36 -3.22 23.59
CA ASP A 244 9.41 -2.20 23.51
C ASP A 244 9.25 -1.27 22.30
N ALA A 245 8.29 -1.53 21.40
CA ALA A 245 8.07 -0.70 20.23
C ALA A 245 7.58 0.72 20.59
N GLU A 246 8.15 1.71 19.92
CA GLU A 246 7.86 3.14 20.07
C GLU A 246 7.20 3.69 18.80
N VAL A 247 6.34 4.69 18.96
CA VAL A 247 5.66 5.34 17.84
C VAL A 247 6.54 6.46 17.31
N VAL A 248 6.89 6.39 16.02
CA VAL A 248 7.77 7.37 15.34
C VAL A 248 6.94 8.44 14.66
N TYR A 249 5.92 8.03 13.91
CA TYR A 249 5.00 8.93 13.21
C TYR A 249 3.56 8.70 13.66
N GLN A 250 2.78 9.79 13.66
CA GLN A 250 1.35 9.74 13.92
C GLN A 250 0.58 10.60 12.93
N SER A 251 -0.58 10.09 12.51
CA SER A 251 -1.53 10.85 11.69
C SER A 251 -1.93 12.16 12.38
N VAL A 252 -2.12 13.20 11.58
CA VAL A 252 -2.56 14.53 12.05
C VAL A 252 -3.94 14.49 12.74
N PRO A 253 -4.26 15.50 13.60
CA PRO A 253 -5.57 15.60 14.24
C PRO A 253 -6.74 15.60 13.25
N GLY A 254 -7.89 15.06 13.68
CA GLY A 254 -9.10 14.99 12.86
C GLY A 254 -9.19 13.76 11.96
N THR A 255 -8.11 12.99 11.84
CA THR A 255 -8.04 11.71 11.12
C THR A 255 -9.05 10.70 11.67
N ARG A 256 -9.62 9.90 10.77
CA ARG A 256 -10.62 8.88 11.07
C ARG A 256 -10.32 7.57 10.37
N THR A 257 -10.75 6.47 10.96
CA THR A 257 -10.80 5.18 10.27
C THR A 257 -11.95 5.13 9.27
N LEU A 258 -11.72 4.58 8.07
CA LEU A 258 -12.64 4.66 6.94
C LEU A 258 -13.98 3.95 7.18
N ASP A 259 -13.96 2.76 7.79
CA ASP A 259 -15.17 1.96 7.96
C ASP A 259 -15.90 2.31 9.26
N SER A 260 -15.18 2.32 10.38
CA SER A 260 -15.74 2.56 11.70
C SER A 260 -15.91 4.05 12.04
N ARG A 261 -15.35 4.96 11.23
CA ARG A 261 -15.46 6.43 11.38
C ARG A 261 -15.00 6.95 12.74
N ARG A 262 -14.10 6.21 13.40
CA ARG A 262 -13.59 6.59 14.71
C ARG A 262 -12.58 7.71 14.52
N ALA A 263 -12.77 8.82 15.21
CA ALA A 263 -11.82 9.93 15.18
C ALA A 263 -10.68 9.68 16.16
N GLY A 264 -9.47 10.05 15.75
CA GLY A 264 -8.28 9.88 16.57
C GLY A 264 -7.03 10.45 15.90
N GLN A 265 -5.91 10.22 16.56
CA GLN A 265 -4.60 10.32 15.93
C GLN A 265 -3.99 8.93 16.02
N TYR A 266 -3.62 8.37 14.89
CA TYR A 266 -3.28 6.97 14.75
C TYR A 266 -1.78 6.83 14.52
N PRO A 267 -1.07 5.97 15.27
CA PRO A 267 0.32 5.63 14.93
C PRO A 267 0.35 5.09 13.50
N THR A 268 1.23 5.63 12.67
CA THR A 268 1.39 5.21 11.27
C THR A 268 2.73 4.52 11.06
N VAL A 269 3.74 4.91 11.85
CA VAL A 269 5.04 4.25 11.91
C VAL A 269 5.38 3.94 13.37
N ALA A 270 5.82 2.71 13.61
CA ALA A 270 6.40 2.31 14.90
C ALA A 270 7.71 1.57 14.67
N ARG A 271 8.60 1.59 15.65
CA ARG A 271 9.87 0.89 15.59
C ARG A 271 10.22 0.20 16.90
N THR A 272 11.06 -0.82 16.82
CA THR A 272 11.93 -1.24 17.92
C THR A 272 13.36 -0.80 17.61
N GLU A 273 14.36 -1.33 18.32
CA GLU A 273 15.77 -1.11 17.98
C GLU A 273 16.06 -1.53 16.53
N ASN A 274 15.69 -2.77 16.17
CA ASN A 274 16.08 -3.43 14.91
C ASN A 274 14.92 -3.68 13.93
N LEU A 275 13.70 -3.20 14.23
CA LEU A 275 12.55 -3.31 13.34
C LEU A 275 11.82 -2.00 13.15
N VAL A 276 11.31 -1.75 11.96
CA VAL A 276 10.37 -0.65 11.65
C VAL A 276 9.13 -1.22 11.00
N PHE A 277 7.97 -0.69 11.40
CA PHE A 277 6.66 -1.02 10.84
C PHE A 277 6.04 0.26 10.27
N VAL A 278 5.73 0.24 8.98
CA VAL A 278 5.10 1.36 8.25
C VAL A 278 3.73 0.89 7.78
N ALA A 279 2.68 1.63 8.12
CA ALA A 279 1.31 1.30 7.74
C ALA A 279 0.92 1.81 6.34
N ASP A 280 1.88 1.85 5.41
CA ASP A 280 1.66 2.22 4.01
C ASP A 280 2.76 1.59 3.15
N THR A 281 2.44 1.23 1.91
CA THR A 281 3.46 0.82 0.91
C THR A 281 3.54 1.76 -0.28
N THR A 282 2.50 2.55 -0.52
CA THR A 282 2.38 3.45 -1.66
C THR A 282 3.49 4.50 -1.68
N LEU A 283 4.02 4.91 -0.52
CA LEU A 283 5.16 5.84 -0.43
C LEU A 283 6.44 5.40 -1.16
N LEU A 284 6.55 4.12 -1.53
CA LEU A 284 7.69 3.61 -2.30
C LEU A 284 7.52 3.86 -3.79
N GLU A 285 6.28 3.97 -4.27
CA GLU A 285 5.94 4.14 -5.67
C GLU A 285 6.47 5.48 -6.20
N ARG A 286 6.84 5.50 -7.49
CA ARG A 286 7.41 6.69 -8.12
C ARG A 286 6.49 7.91 -8.04
N SER A 287 5.17 7.70 -8.09
CA SER A 287 4.20 8.80 -8.02
C SER A 287 4.11 9.43 -6.64
N GLU A 288 4.43 8.68 -5.58
CA GLU A 288 4.20 9.10 -4.18
C GLU A 288 5.51 9.39 -3.41
N VAL A 289 6.64 8.84 -3.86
CA VAL A 289 7.91 8.91 -3.12
C VAL A 289 8.47 10.33 -3.00
N TYR A 290 8.02 11.27 -3.84
CA TYR A 290 8.45 12.67 -3.79
C TYR A 290 7.36 13.60 -3.25
N ASP A 291 6.27 13.05 -2.71
CA ASP A 291 5.21 13.83 -2.10
C ASP A 291 5.55 14.14 -0.64
N ALA A 292 5.27 15.38 -0.23
CA ALA A 292 5.69 15.92 1.06
C ALA A 292 7.20 15.69 1.30
N ASP A 293 7.58 15.01 2.38
CA ASP A 293 8.97 14.62 2.67
C ASP A 293 9.18 13.09 2.56
N ASN A 294 8.37 12.39 1.74
CA ASN A 294 8.45 10.93 1.60
C ASN A 294 9.83 10.47 1.14
N GLU A 295 10.56 11.23 0.32
CA GLU A 295 11.87 10.84 -0.19
C GLU A 295 12.94 10.85 0.91
N ALA A 296 12.80 11.77 1.87
CA ALA A 296 13.65 11.82 3.05
C ALA A 296 13.33 10.63 3.97
N PHE A 297 12.05 10.34 4.20
CA PHE A 297 11.64 9.19 5.02
C PHE A 297 12.07 7.85 4.40
N VAL A 298 11.87 7.64 3.09
CA VAL A 298 12.36 6.45 2.38
C VAL A 298 13.89 6.35 2.45
N GLY A 299 14.60 7.48 2.32
CA GLY A 299 16.04 7.54 2.54
C GLY A 299 16.46 7.08 3.92
N ASN A 300 15.71 7.47 4.96
CA ASN A 300 15.95 7.06 6.33
C ASN A 300 15.64 5.57 6.55
N LEU A 301 14.59 5.01 5.91
CA LEU A 301 14.31 3.57 5.95
C LEU A 301 15.43 2.74 5.31
N LEU A 302 15.96 3.19 4.17
CA LEU A 302 17.08 2.53 3.50
C LEU A 302 18.37 2.62 4.33
N SER A 303 18.62 3.78 4.93
CA SER A 303 19.77 3.99 5.82
C SER A 303 19.64 3.13 7.08
N PHE A 304 18.44 3.02 7.63
CA PHE A 304 18.15 2.10 8.73
C PHE A 304 18.46 0.65 8.33
N LEU A 305 17.96 0.15 7.19
CA LEU A 305 18.29 -1.20 6.70
C LEU A 305 19.80 -1.41 6.50
N ALA A 306 20.49 -0.40 5.97
CA ALA A 306 21.92 -0.47 5.70
C ALA A 306 22.79 -0.44 6.97
N ALA A 307 22.29 0.17 8.05
CA ALA A 307 22.97 0.27 9.34
C ALA A 307 22.93 -1.04 10.15
N GLY A 308 22.12 -2.03 9.74
CA GLY A 308 22.05 -3.31 10.41
C GLY A 308 23.35 -4.11 10.30
N ASP A 309 23.65 -4.88 11.33
CA ASP A 309 24.76 -5.82 11.32
C ASP A 309 24.55 -6.89 10.25
N ALA A 310 25.66 -7.39 9.68
CA ALA A 310 25.67 -8.43 8.66
C ALA A 310 26.11 -9.79 9.25
N PRO A 311 25.27 -10.50 10.02
CA PRO A 311 25.66 -11.73 10.68
C PRO A 311 25.98 -12.84 9.68
N GLU A 312 27.25 -13.22 9.58
CA GLU A 312 27.73 -14.27 8.67
C GLU A 312 27.13 -15.66 8.98
N HIS A 313 26.61 -15.85 10.18
CA HIS A 313 26.04 -17.12 10.63
C HIS A 313 24.75 -16.88 11.41
N LEU A 314 23.65 -17.45 10.92
CA LEU A 314 22.37 -17.47 11.62
C LEU A 314 22.00 -18.90 11.98
N PRO A 315 21.58 -19.16 13.24
CA PRO A 315 21.00 -20.45 13.59
C PRO A 315 19.81 -20.73 12.67
N GLY A 316 19.73 -21.96 12.18
CA GLY A 316 18.57 -22.44 11.45
C GLY A 316 17.30 -22.44 12.32
N PRO A 317 16.14 -22.75 11.73
CA PRO A 317 14.94 -22.96 12.50
C PRO A 317 15.19 -24.04 13.57
N PRO A 318 14.62 -23.90 14.79
CA PRO A 318 14.76 -24.93 15.81
C PRO A 318 14.28 -26.26 15.25
N VAL A 319 15.08 -27.32 15.41
CA VAL A 319 14.66 -28.68 15.07
C VAL A 319 13.58 -29.07 16.07
N THR A 320 12.33 -29.10 15.63
CA THR A 320 11.25 -29.68 16.42
C THR A 320 11.32 -31.18 16.24
N ASP A 321 11.78 -31.89 17.26
CA ASP A 321 11.64 -33.36 17.32
C ASP A 321 10.15 -33.70 17.38
N GLY A 322 9.54 -34.00 16.23
CA GLY A 322 8.22 -34.64 16.14
C GLY A 322 7.15 -33.86 15.39
N GLU A 323 7.24 -33.87 14.06
CA GLU A 323 6.09 -33.99 13.16
C GLU A 323 6.59 -34.81 11.98
N SER A 324 6.57 -36.13 12.15
CA SER A 324 6.60 -37.06 11.04
C SER A 324 5.29 -36.89 10.30
N ASP A 325 5.37 -36.40 9.05
CA ASP A 325 4.35 -36.58 8.03
C ASP A 325 4.15 -38.09 7.81
N GLU A 326 3.38 -38.73 8.69
CA GLU A 326 2.76 -40.00 8.37
C GLU A 326 1.47 -39.69 7.61
N ASP A 327 1.48 -40.06 6.33
CA ASP A 327 0.32 -40.10 5.44
C ASP A 327 -0.90 -40.73 6.16
N ASP A 328 -1.82 -39.87 6.62
CA ASP A 328 -3.12 -40.30 7.14
C ASP A 328 -4.04 -40.59 5.93
N GLU A 329 -3.88 -41.76 5.31
CA GLU A 329 -4.93 -42.33 4.46
C GLU A 329 -6.18 -42.61 5.32
N PRO A 330 -7.37 -42.10 4.98
CA PRO A 330 -8.56 -42.38 5.75
C PRO A 330 -9.03 -43.82 5.49
N THR A 331 -8.67 -44.73 6.39
CA THR A 331 -9.28 -46.07 6.45
C THR A 331 -10.70 -45.95 7.00
N ASN A 332 -11.67 -46.18 6.12
CA ASN A 332 -13.09 -46.20 6.44
C ASN A 332 -13.45 -47.53 7.13
N GLU A 333 -13.31 -47.62 8.45
CA GLU A 333 -13.86 -48.73 9.23
C GLU A 333 -15.08 -48.30 10.05
N THR A 334 -16.24 -48.76 9.60
CA THR A 334 -17.52 -48.66 10.31
C THR A 334 -17.51 -49.56 11.54
N ALA A 335 -17.34 -48.99 12.73
CA ALA A 335 -17.55 -49.71 13.99
C ALA A 335 -19.03 -49.68 14.40
N THR A 336 -19.62 -50.87 14.55
CA THR A 336 -20.98 -51.08 15.08
C THR A 336 -20.96 -50.97 16.61
N PRO A 337 -21.89 -50.27 17.27
CA PRO A 337 -21.88 -50.15 18.73
C PRO A 337 -22.56 -51.36 19.39
N THR A 338 -21.81 -52.09 20.23
CA THR A 338 -22.38 -53.11 21.12
C THR A 338 -22.85 -52.44 22.41
N ASN A 339 -24.15 -52.56 22.67
CA ASN A 339 -24.83 -52.01 23.84
C ASN A 339 -24.75 -53.03 24.98
N GLU A 340 -23.96 -52.77 26.02
CA GLU A 340 -24.03 -53.54 27.27
C GLU A 340 -24.48 -52.66 28.45
N THR A 341 -25.66 -52.99 28.96
CA THR A 341 -26.32 -52.42 30.13
C THR A 341 -25.65 -52.88 31.42
N PRO A 342 -25.29 -51.99 32.36
CA PRO A 342 -24.78 -52.40 33.67
C PRO A 342 -25.92 -52.77 34.63
N THR A 343 -25.84 -53.98 35.18
CA THR A 343 -26.69 -54.48 36.28
C THR A 343 -26.22 -53.88 37.61
N PRO A 344 -27.11 -53.48 38.54
CA PRO A 344 -26.71 -52.89 39.81
C PRO A 344 -26.38 -53.97 40.84
N SER A 345 -25.53 -53.66 41.81
CA SER A 345 -25.43 -54.46 43.03
C SER A 345 -25.28 -53.53 44.25
N THR A 346 -26.21 -53.80 45.17
CA THR A 346 -26.43 -53.40 46.57
C THR A 346 -25.33 -52.73 47.34
#